data_AF-A0A932HZ23-F1
#
_entry.id   AF-A0A932HZ23-F1
#
_cell.length_a   1.000
_cell.length_b   1.000
_cell.length_c   1.000
_cell.angle_alpha   90.00
_cell.angle_beta   90.00
_cell.angle_gamma   90.00
#
_symmetry.space_group_name_H-M   'P 1'
#
loop_
_entity.id
_entity.type
_entity.pdbx_description
1 polymer ?
#
loop_
_entity_poly.entity_id
_entity_poly.type
_entity_poly.pdbx_seq_one_letter_code
_entity_poly.pdbx_strand_id
1 'polypeptide(L)'
;MTRRLPCPGCGQEILVPPGARPGDLIECENCAGVKFRLCAEGGREILKLVHLIRCPACGEPIPVDDETPEGSTVEHDGRTFRLAREFGAFSLEEAG
;
A
#
# COMPACT_ATOMS: atom_id res chain seq x y z
N MET A 1 8.51 18.44 11.78
CA MET A 1 8.14 17.76 13.05
C MET A 1 8.02 16.28 12.75
N THR A 2 8.77 15.45 13.45
CA THR A 2 8.66 13.99 13.33
C THR A 2 7.47 13.55 14.18
N ARG A 3 6.54 12.81 13.58
CA ARG A 3 5.31 12.35 14.23
C ARG A 3 5.29 10.82 14.26
N ARG A 4 4.47 10.26 15.13
CA ARG A 4 4.34 8.81 15.31
C ARG A 4 2.91 8.40 15.08
N LEU A 5 2.73 7.28 14.38
CA LEU A 5 1.42 6.67 14.17
C LEU A 5 1.46 5.21 14.61
N PRO A 6 0.39 4.68 15.20
CA PRO A 6 0.33 3.27 15.57
C PRO A 6 0.33 2.38 14.32
N CYS A 7 1.17 1.36 14.31
CA CYS A 7 1.15 0.29 13.33
C CYS A 7 -0.18 -0.48 13.45
N PRO A 8 -0.98 -0.60 12.39
CA PRO A 8 -2.23 -1.35 12.46
C PRO A 8 -2.01 -2.87 12.57
N GLY A 9 -0.80 -3.36 12.25
CA GLY A 9 -0.44 -4.79 12.38
C GLY A 9 -0.01 -5.20 13.79
N CYS A 10 0.99 -4.51 14.38
CA CYS A 10 1.58 -4.88 15.67
C CYS A 10 1.30 -3.91 16.83
N GLY A 11 0.62 -2.78 16.56
CA GLY A 11 0.31 -1.76 17.56
C GLY A 11 1.48 -0.86 17.99
N GLN A 12 2.71 -1.15 17.54
CA GLN A 12 3.88 -0.33 17.87
C GLN A 12 3.85 1.03 17.15
N GLU A 13 4.45 2.05 17.74
CA GLU A 13 4.58 3.35 17.10
C GLU A 13 5.58 3.31 15.93
N ILE A 14 5.15 3.73 14.75
CA ILE A 14 6.00 3.91 13.57
C ILE A 14 6.35 5.38 13.44
N LEU A 15 7.63 5.65 13.19
CA LEU A 15 8.12 7.00 12.93
C LEU A 15 7.72 7.42 11.52
N VAL A 16 6.88 8.45 11.40
CA VAL A 16 6.54 9.04 10.11
C VAL A 16 7.63 10.06 9.74
N PRO A 17 8.32 9.89 8.59
CA PRO A 17 9.39 10.78 8.16
C PRO A 17 8.92 12.24 8.07
N PRO A 18 9.80 13.21 8.39
CA PRO A 18 9.49 14.61 8.20
C PRO A 18 9.24 14.89 6.71
N GLY A 19 8.11 15.53 6.41
CA GLY A 19 7.72 15.85 5.04
C GLY A 19 6.86 14.78 4.37
N ALA A 20 6.67 13.60 4.98
CA ALA A 20 5.74 12.59 4.47
C ALA A 20 4.30 13.12 4.40
N ARG A 21 3.58 12.78 3.34
CA ARG A 21 2.23 13.25 3.01
C ARG A 21 1.30 12.05 2.78
N PRO A 22 -0.03 12.27 2.85
CA PRO A 22 -0.99 11.24 2.46
C PRO A 22 -0.67 10.70 1.06
N GLY A 23 -0.66 9.37 0.93
CA GLY A 23 -0.20 8.63 -0.26
C GLY A 23 1.18 7.99 -0.10
N ASP A 24 2.05 8.52 0.76
CA ASP A 24 3.38 7.95 0.99
C ASP A 24 3.30 6.57 1.66
N LEU A 25 4.28 5.73 1.33
CA LEU A 25 4.44 4.42 1.96
C LEU A 25 5.38 4.52 3.15
N ILE A 26 4.91 4.02 4.28
CA ILE A 26 5.65 3.95 5.54
C ILE A 26 5.88 2.48 5.86
N GLU A 27 7.12 2.13 6.16
CA GLU A 27 7.51 0.77 6.51
C GLU A 27 7.52 0.56 8.02
N CYS A 28 7.08 -0.61 8.49
CA CYS A 28 7.20 -1.00 9.88
C CYS A 28 8.35 -2.00 10.06
N GLU A 29 9.42 -1.55 10.71
CA GLU A 29 10.58 -2.38 11.03
C GLU A 29 10.21 -3.57 11.95
N ASN A 30 9.20 -3.39 12.81
CA ASN A 30 8.72 -4.45 13.70
C ASN A 30 7.85 -5.51 13.01
N CYS A 31 7.34 -5.22 11.80
CA CYS A 31 6.52 -6.14 11.03
C CYS A 31 7.30 -6.69 9.81
N ALA A 32 8.61 -6.92 9.96
CA ALA A 32 9.45 -7.47 8.91
C ALA A 32 9.36 -6.70 7.57
N GLY A 33 9.24 -5.37 7.63
CA GLY A 33 9.19 -4.52 6.44
C GLY A 33 7.82 -4.43 5.77
N VAL A 34 6.74 -4.86 6.44
CA VAL A 34 5.37 -4.61 5.93
C VAL A 34 5.16 -3.11 5.74
N LYS A 35 4.58 -2.75 4.59
CA LYS A 35 4.34 -1.37 4.19
C LYS A 35 2.90 -0.95 4.44
N PHE A 36 2.74 0.31 4.78
CA PHE A 36 1.46 0.95 5.04
C PHE A 36 1.36 2.26 4.26
N ARG A 37 0.19 2.58 3.72
CA ARG A 37 -0.07 3.87 3.12
C ARG A 37 -0.47 4.86 4.20
N LEU A 38 0.18 6.02 4.21
CA LEU A 38 -0.23 7.16 5.02
C LEU A 38 -1.51 7.75 4.44
N CYS A 39 -2.56 7.82 5.24
CA CYS A 39 -3.86 8.37 4.83
C CYS A 39 -4.27 9.48 5.80
N ALA A 40 -5.07 10.43 5.31
CA ALA A 40 -5.73 11.43 6.15
C ALA A 40 -7.24 11.15 6.16
N GLU A 41 -7.78 10.71 7.30
CA GLU A 41 -9.19 10.39 7.50
C GLU A 41 -9.75 11.16 8.69
N GLY A 42 -10.86 11.88 8.50
CA GLY A 42 -11.51 12.63 9.58
C GLY A 42 -10.61 13.68 10.26
N GLY A 43 -9.67 14.27 9.51
CA GLY A 43 -8.70 15.24 10.04
C GLY A 43 -7.56 14.63 10.87
N ARG A 44 -7.41 13.29 10.85
CA ARG A 44 -6.32 12.56 11.50
C ARG A 44 -5.56 11.76 10.48
N GLU A 45 -4.29 11.56 10.75
CA GLU A 45 -3.47 10.67 9.94
C GLU A 45 -3.54 9.25 10.48
N ILE A 46 -3.69 8.29 9.57
CA ILE A 46 -3.75 6.87 9.88
C ILE A 46 -2.86 6.09 8.89
N LEU A 47 -2.51 4.87 9.26
CA LEU A 47 -1.78 3.94 8.41
C LEU A 47 -2.72 2.83 7.96
N LYS A 48 -2.78 2.58 6.65
CA LYS A 48 -3.57 1.49 6.06
C LYS A 48 -2.66 0.44 5.46
N LEU A 49 -3.00 -0.85 5.61
CA LEU A 49 -2.19 -1.96 5.09
C LEU A 49 -2.12 -1.90 3.56
N VAL A 50 -0.92 -2.12 3.04
CA VAL A 50 -0.65 -2.20 1.61
C VAL A 50 -0.09 -3.57 1.28
N HIS A 51 -0.63 -4.18 0.24
CA HIS A 51 -0.10 -5.36 -0.40
C HIS A 51 0.85 -4.95 -1.52
N LEU A 52 2.04 -5.54 -1.53
CA LEU A 52 3.00 -5.35 -2.60
C LEU A 52 2.85 -6.50 -3.60
N ILE A 53 2.22 -6.21 -4.74
CA ILE A 53 2.06 -7.16 -5.83
C ILE A 53 3.10 -6.89 -6.90
N ARG A 54 3.58 -7.92 -7.59
CA ARG A 54 4.56 -7.72 -8.67
C ARG A 54 3.85 -7.38 -9.96
N CYS A 55 4.31 -6.34 -10.64
CA CYS A 55 3.91 -6.07 -12.02
C CYS A 55 4.29 -7.28 -12.89
N PRO A 56 3.34 -7.86 -13.67
CA PRO A 56 3.64 -9.00 -14.53
C PRO A 56 4.55 -8.61 -15.71
N ALA A 57 4.62 -7.31 -16.07
CA ALA A 57 5.44 -6.83 -17.18
C ALA A 57 6.91 -6.56 -16.79
N CYS A 58 7.17 -5.85 -15.71
CA CYS A 58 8.52 -5.45 -15.31
C CYS A 58 9.02 -6.12 -14.00
N GLY A 59 8.14 -6.77 -13.25
CA GLY A 59 8.46 -7.43 -11.99
C GLY A 59 8.58 -6.51 -10.76
N GLU A 60 8.41 -5.19 -10.95
CA GLU A 60 8.48 -4.21 -9.87
C GLU A 60 7.29 -4.33 -8.89
N PRO A 61 7.52 -4.06 -7.59
CA PRO A 61 6.45 -4.09 -6.60
C PRO A 61 5.53 -2.88 -6.74
N ILE A 62 4.25 -3.14 -6.94
CA ILE A 62 3.18 -2.15 -6.99
C ILE A 62 2.41 -2.19 -5.66
N PRO A 63 2.29 -1.05 -4.97
CA PRO A 63 1.52 -0.96 -3.73
C PRO A 63 0.01 -0.87 -4.01
N VAL A 64 -0.75 -1.84 -3.52
CA VAL A 64 -2.20 -1.89 -3.57
C VAL A 64 -2.79 -1.90 -2.17
N ASP A 65 -3.73 -1.00 -1.90
CA ASP A 65 -4.38 -0.92 -0.59
C ASP A 65 -5.29 -2.13 -0.39
N ASP A 66 -5.38 -2.66 0.83
CA ASP A 66 -6.24 -3.81 1.14
C ASP A 66 -7.73 -3.58 0.80
N GLU A 67 -8.18 -2.32 0.90
CA GLU A 67 -9.54 -1.89 0.58
C GLU A 67 -9.77 -1.68 -0.93
N THR A 68 -8.76 -1.86 -1.77
CA THR A 68 -8.89 -1.68 -3.23
C THR A 68 -9.83 -2.76 -3.78
N PRO A 69 -10.95 -2.38 -4.43
CA PRO A 69 -11.92 -3.36 -4.91
C PRO A 69 -11.33 -4.22 -6.02
N GLU A 70 -11.72 -5.50 -6.06
CA GLU A 70 -11.42 -6.37 -7.19
C GLU A 70 -11.96 -5.76 -8.49
N GLY A 71 -11.21 -5.95 -9.57
CA GLY A 71 -11.50 -5.38 -10.88
C GLY A 71 -11.05 -3.93 -11.03
N SER A 72 -10.50 -3.32 -9.97
CA SER A 72 -9.88 -2.00 -10.06
C SER A 72 -8.75 -1.98 -11.09
N THR A 73 -8.61 -0.84 -11.72
CA THR A 73 -7.56 -0.59 -12.70
C THR A 73 -6.32 -0.03 -12.02
N VAL A 74 -5.18 -0.63 -12.31
CA VAL A 74 -3.86 -0.22 -11.81
C VAL A 74 -2.99 0.12 -13.01
N GLU A 75 -2.52 1.36 -13.09
CA GLU A 75 -1.60 1.79 -14.14
C GLU A 75 -0.15 1.68 -13.66
N HIS A 76 0.70 1.03 -14.44
CA HIS A 76 2.14 0.97 -14.18
C HIS A 76 2.90 0.85 -15.50
N ASP A 77 3.96 1.65 -15.65
CA ASP A 77 4.80 1.69 -16.86
C ASP A 77 4.01 1.93 -18.16
N GLY A 78 2.98 2.78 -18.09
CA GLY A 78 2.09 3.08 -19.21
C GLY A 78 1.18 1.92 -19.64
N ARG A 79 1.13 0.85 -18.84
CA ARG A 79 0.22 -0.28 -19.04
C ARG A 79 -0.87 -0.29 -17.98
N THR A 80 -2.01 -0.77 -18.40
CA THR A 80 -3.20 -0.86 -17.58
C THR A 80 -3.41 -2.31 -17.18
N PHE A 81 -3.42 -2.56 -15.88
CA PHE A 81 -3.66 -3.87 -15.31
C PHE A 81 -5.00 -3.88 -14.57
N ARG A 82 -5.64 -5.04 -14.54
CA ARG A 82 -6.81 -5.29 -13.72
C ARG A 82 -6.39 -6.05 -12.48
N LEU A 83 -6.79 -5.52 -11.32
CA LEU A 83 -6.58 -6.18 -10.04
C LEU A 83 -7.54 -7.35 -9.93
N ALA A 84 -7.01 -8.56 -9.83
CA ALA A 84 -7.76 -9.79 -9.58
C ALA A 84 -7.46 -10.28 -8.17
N ARG A 85 -8.43 -10.96 -7.53
CA ARG A 85 -8.25 -11.51 -6.19
C ARG A 85 -8.54 -13.01 -6.20
N GLU A 86 -7.49 -13.78 -6.50
CA GLU A 86 -7.58 -15.24 -6.52
C GLU A 86 -7.08 -15.83 -5.19
N PHE A 87 -7.86 -16.75 -4.61
CA PHE A 87 -7.51 -17.46 -3.37
C PHE A 87 -7.14 -16.53 -2.19
N GLY A 88 -7.67 -15.30 -2.16
CA GLY A 88 -7.39 -14.32 -1.11
C GLY A 88 -6.08 -13.55 -1.29
N ALA A 89 -5.38 -13.71 -2.40
CA ALA A 89 -4.19 -12.92 -2.76
C ALA A 89 -4.52 -11.97 -3.93
N PHE A 90 -3.86 -10.82 -3.95
CA PHE A 90 -3.97 -9.88 -5.07
C PHE A 90 -3.03 -10.29 -6.21
N SER A 91 -3.56 -10.29 -7.44
CA SER A 91 -2.84 -10.54 -8.69
C SER A 91 -3.16 -9.43 -9.69
N LEU A 92 -2.28 -9.23 -10.68
CA LEU A 92 -2.50 -8.30 -11.79
C LEU A 92 -2.63 -9.08 -13.09
N GLU A 93 -3.71 -8.80 -13.82
CA GLU A 93 -3.95 -9.28 -15.17
C GLU A 93 -3.85 -8.12 -16.16
N GLU A 94 -3.42 -8.37 -17.40
CA GLU A 94 -3.44 -7.32 -18.43
C GLU A 94 -4.89 -6.97 -18.78
N ALA A 95 -5.25 -5.69 -18.67
CA ALA A 95 -6.56 -5.21 -19.11
C ALA A 95 -6.52 -5.10 -20.64
N GLY A 96 -6.91 -6.19 -21.31
CA GLY A 96 -7.04 -6.25 -22.78
C GLY A 96 -8.11 -5.33 -23.33
#